data_AF-A0A937Y6E0-F1
#
_entry.id   AF-A0A937Y6E0-F1
#
_cell.length_a   1.000
_cell.length_b   1.000
_cell.length_c   1.000
_cell.angle_alpha   90.00
_cell.angle_beta   90.00
_cell.angle_gamma   90.00
#
_symmetry.space_group_name_H-M   'P 1'
#
loop_
_entity.id
_entity.type
_entity.pdbx_description
1 polymer ?
#
loop_
_entity_poly.entity_id
_entity_poly.type
_entity_poly.pdbx_seq_one_letter_code
_entity_poly.pdbx_strand_id
1 'polypeptide(L)'
;MTLARIVSGGQTGVDRGALDAALDAGFPCGGWCPQERLAEDGAIPARYPLAELSGGYKERTLRNVLETDGTAVFYFGELEGGTHQTVSYCQQHRKPCELLNAAQLTPEQCALELAAFIARHGIAALNVAGPRASKVPQAHGFAYAAIKALILASRERS
;
A
#
# COMPACT_ATOMS: atom_id res chain seq x y z
N MET A 1 1.51 -7.18 17.66
CA MET A 1 1.54 -6.07 16.66
C MET A 1 0.10 -5.68 16.35
N THR A 2 -0.25 -4.39 16.20
CA THR A 2 -1.66 -3.91 16.12
C THR A 2 -2.30 -4.01 14.74
N LEU A 3 -1.54 -4.38 13.71
CA LEU A 3 -2.01 -4.41 12.33
C LEU A 3 -3.20 -5.37 12.18
N ALA A 4 -4.32 -4.83 11.70
CA ALA A 4 -5.58 -5.54 11.50
C ALA A 4 -5.96 -5.66 10.01
N ARG A 5 -5.53 -4.72 9.15
CA ARG A 5 -5.81 -4.79 7.72
C ARG A 5 -4.80 -4.06 6.84
N ILE A 6 -4.66 -4.53 5.60
CA ILE A 6 -3.94 -3.85 4.52
C ILE A 6 -4.93 -3.08 3.64
N VAL A 7 -4.57 -1.86 3.24
CA VAL A 7 -5.38 -1.01 2.37
C VAL A 7 -4.58 -0.60 1.15
N SER A 8 -5.19 -0.64 -0.02
CA SER A 8 -4.58 -0.09 -1.23
C SER A 8 -5.65 0.24 -2.28
N GLY A 9 -5.29 0.97 -3.34
CA GLY A 9 -6.27 1.41 -4.35
C GLY A 9 -6.27 0.61 -5.66
N GLY A 10 -5.63 -0.55 -5.69
CA GLY A 10 -5.79 -1.55 -6.75
C GLY A 10 -5.10 -1.25 -8.09
N GLN A 11 -4.29 -0.20 -8.17
CA GLN A 11 -3.44 0.04 -9.35
C GLN A 11 -2.47 -1.14 -9.55
N THR A 12 -1.95 -1.34 -10.76
CA THR A 12 -0.86 -2.30 -10.98
C THR A 12 0.37 -1.94 -10.13
N GLY A 13 1.37 -2.82 -10.07
CA GLY A 13 2.58 -2.58 -9.30
C GLY A 13 2.34 -2.75 -7.81
N VAL A 14 2.73 -1.75 -7.01
CA VAL A 14 2.73 -1.85 -5.54
C VAL A 14 1.34 -2.15 -4.96
N ASP A 15 0.32 -1.45 -5.44
CA ASP A 15 -1.03 -1.57 -4.89
C ASP A 15 -1.54 -3.02 -4.97
N ARG A 16 -1.45 -3.65 -6.16
CA ARG A 16 -1.82 -5.06 -6.34
C ARG A 16 -0.87 -6.03 -5.64
N GLY A 17 0.43 -5.74 -5.58
CA GLY A 17 1.38 -6.58 -4.84
C GLY A 17 1.02 -6.68 -3.36
N ALA A 18 0.63 -5.56 -2.75
CA ALA A 18 0.17 -5.52 -1.37
C ALA A 18 -1.16 -6.28 -1.16
N LEU A 19 -2.13 -6.10 -2.06
CA LEU A 19 -3.41 -6.80 -1.99
C LEU A 19 -3.26 -8.31 -2.20
N ASP A 20 -2.44 -8.73 -3.18
CA ASP A 20 -2.16 -10.14 -3.44
C ASP A 20 -1.49 -10.80 -2.23
N ALA A 21 -0.52 -10.14 -1.61
CA ALA A 21 0.12 -10.66 -0.39
C ALA A 21 -0.86 -10.85 0.77
N ALA A 22 -1.78 -9.91 0.95
CA ALA A 22 -2.79 -10.02 1.99
C ALA A 22 -3.81 -11.12 1.69
N LEU A 23 -4.30 -11.22 0.46
CA LEU A 23 -5.23 -12.26 0.03
C LEU A 23 -4.61 -13.66 0.18
N ASP A 24 -3.38 -13.86 -0.32
CA ASP A 24 -2.66 -15.13 -0.22
C ASP A 24 -2.41 -15.55 1.23
N ALA A 25 -2.16 -14.58 2.11
CA ALA A 25 -1.99 -14.84 3.53
C ALA A 25 -3.31 -15.08 4.27
N GLY A 26 -4.47 -14.83 3.65
CA GLY A 26 -5.77 -14.80 4.34
C GLY A 26 -5.86 -13.67 5.37
N PHE A 27 -5.21 -12.54 5.09
CA PHE A 27 -5.19 -11.35 5.94
C PHE A 27 -6.19 -10.31 5.44
N PRO A 28 -6.94 -9.62 6.31
CA PRO A 28 -7.94 -8.64 5.86
C PRO A 28 -7.32 -7.55 4.98
N CYS A 29 -7.93 -7.31 3.81
CA CYS A 29 -7.52 -6.24 2.92
C CYS A 29 -8.69 -5.55 2.22
N GLY A 30 -8.43 -4.39 1.60
CA GLY A 30 -9.39 -3.68 0.78
C GLY A 30 -8.91 -2.28 0.43
N GLY A 31 -9.84 -1.35 0.23
CA GLY A 31 -9.54 0.06 -0.03
C GLY A 31 -10.43 0.68 -1.10
N TRP A 32 -10.09 1.89 -1.50
CA TRP A 32 -10.84 2.68 -2.45
C TRP A 32 -10.17 2.67 -3.82
N CYS A 33 -10.95 2.37 -4.85
CA CYS A 33 -10.55 2.45 -6.25
C CYS A 33 -11.42 3.47 -7.00
N PRO A 34 -10.99 3.95 -8.19
CA PRO A 34 -11.82 4.80 -9.02
C PRO A 34 -13.12 4.09 -9.43
N GLN A 35 -14.14 4.87 -9.79
CA GLN A 35 -15.35 4.37 -10.44
C GLN A 35 -15.01 3.48 -11.65
N GLU A 36 -15.83 2.46 -11.91
CA GLU A 36 -15.59 1.41 -12.91
C GLU A 36 -14.32 0.59 -12.64
N ARG A 37 -13.77 0.71 -11.44
CA ARG A 37 -12.56 0.02 -10.97
C ARG A 37 -11.38 0.27 -11.91
N LEU A 38 -11.18 1.51 -12.37
CA LEU A 38 -10.13 1.81 -13.36
C LEU A 38 -8.71 1.62 -12.80
N ALA A 39 -7.86 0.93 -13.57
CA ALA A 39 -6.41 0.86 -13.44
C ALA A 39 -5.72 1.02 -14.81
N GLU A 40 -4.39 1.04 -14.85
CA GLU A 40 -3.66 1.26 -16.11
C GLU A 40 -3.83 0.16 -17.14
N ASP A 41 -4.14 -1.06 -16.70
CA ASP A 41 -4.32 -2.26 -17.53
C ASP A 41 -5.81 -2.62 -17.70
N GLY A 42 -6.71 -1.68 -17.40
CA GLY A 42 -8.15 -1.86 -17.50
C GLY A 42 -8.82 -2.00 -16.12
N ALA A 43 -9.94 -2.71 -16.08
CA ALA A 43 -10.72 -2.86 -14.84
C ALA A 43 -9.99 -3.74 -13.81
N ILE A 44 -9.93 -3.28 -12.56
CA ILE A 44 -9.32 -4.00 -11.45
C ILE A 44 -10.11 -5.29 -11.19
N PRO A 45 -9.44 -6.46 -11.17
CA PRO A 45 -10.10 -7.75 -10.96
C PRO A 45 -11.03 -7.78 -9.74
N ALA A 46 -12.18 -8.46 -9.88
CA ALA A 46 -13.21 -8.56 -8.83
C ALA A 46 -12.74 -9.28 -7.56
N ARG A 47 -11.64 -10.06 -7.63
CA ARG A 47 -11.03 -10.72 -6.47
C ARG A 47 -10.55 -9.74 -5.41
N TYR A 48 -10.27 -8.49 -5.79
CA TYR A 48 -9.81 -7.46 -4.86
C TYR A 48 -11.02 -6.81 -4.16
N PRO A 49 -11.13 -6.88 -2.82
CA PRO A 49 -12.25 -6.34 -2.05
C PRO A 49 -12.18 -4.80 -1.94
N LEU A 50 -12.32 -4.12 -3.07
CA LEU A 50 -12.23 -2.66 -3.19
C LEU A 50 -13.62 -2.05 -3.36
N ALA A 51 -13.84 -0.92 -2.70
CA ALA A 51 -15.00 -0.07 -2.89
C ALA A 51 -14.71 0.97 -3.98
N GLU A 52 -15.69 1.22 -4.85
CA GLU A 52 -15.60 2.28 -5.85
C GLU A 52 -15.88 3.64 -5.22
N LEU A 53 -15.13 4.64 -5.67
CA LEU A 53 -15.30 6.03 -5.28
C LEU A 53 -15.53 6.87 -6.55
N SER A 54 -16.58 7.69 -6.54
CA SER A 54 -16.79 8.70 -7.58
C SER A 54 -15.60 9.66 -7.63
N GLY A 55 -15.04 9.87 -8.82
CA GLY A 55 -13.84 10.68 -9.01
C GLY A 55 -12.72 9.90 -9.68
N GLY A 56 -11.53 10.47 -9.70
CA GLY A 56 -10.37 9.91 -10.35
C GLY A 56 -9.34 9.34 -9.38
N TYR A 57 -8.11 9.19 -9.89
CA TYR A 57 -6.99 8.67 -9.13
C TYR A 57 -6.63 9.52 -7.90
N LYS A 58 -6.93 10.82 -7.90
CA LYS A 58 -6.59 11.71 -6.78
C LYS A 58 -7.51 11.46 -5.58
N GLU A 59 -8.80 11.35 -5.84
CA GLU A 59 -9.85 11.17 -4.85
C GLU A 59 -9.68 9.83 -4.13
N ARG A 60 -9.45 8.74 -4.88
CA ARG A 60 -9.20 7.42 -4.28
C ARG A 60 -7.92 7.39 -3.45
N THR A 61 -6.85 8.05 -3.90
CA THR A 61 -5.57 8.10 -3.16
C THR A 61 -5.76 8.86 -1.85
N LEU A 62 -6.40 10.03 -1.91
CA LEU A 62 -6.71 10.82 -0.72
C LEU A 62 -7.57 10.03 0.27
N ARG A 63 -8.63 9.35 -0.22
CA ARG A 63 -9.51 8.56 0.64
C ARG A 63 -8.79 7.42 1.36
N ASN A 64 -7.92 6.70 0.65
CA ASN A 64 -7.09 5.65 1.25
C ASN A 64 -6.13 6.20 2.33
N VAL A 65 -5.56 7.40 2.14
CA VAL A 65 -4.71 8.05 3.15
C VAL A 65 -5.53 8.47 4.38
N LEU A 66 -6.73 9.01 4.20
CA LEU A 66 -7.56 9.50 5.30
C LEU A 66 -8.17 8.38 6.14
N GLU A 67 -8.58 7.27 5.53
CA GLU A 67 -9.25 6.14 6.20
C GLU A 67 -8.30 5.04 6.72
N THR A 68 -7.01 5.34 6.78
CA THR A 68 -6.00 4.45 7.36
C THR A 68 -5.24 5.15 8.47
N ASP A 69 -4.61 4.40 9.36
CA ASP A 69 -3.88 4.99 10.50
C ASP A 69 -2.51 5.51 10.08
N GLY A 70 -1.92 4.90 9.04
CA GLY A 70 -0.68 5.35 8.43
C GLY A 70 -0.52 4.79 7.01
N THR A 71 0.41 5.38 6.26
CA THR A 71 0.70 4.99 4.88
C THR A 71 2.15 4.56 4.72
N ALA A 72 2.36 3.37 4.17
CA ALA A 72 3.63 2.90 3.64
C ALA A 72 3.74 3.28 2.15
N VAL A 73 4.83 3.95 1.79
CA VAL A 73 5.10 4.36 0.40
C VAL A 73 6.37 3.70 -0.08
N PHE A 74 6.23 2.75 -1.01
CA PHE A 74 7.37 2.15 -1.70
C PHE A 74 7.75 3.01 -2.90
N TYR A 75 9.05 3.29 -3.02
CA TYR A 75 9.61 4.02 -4.15
C TYR A 75 10.96 3.43 -4.57
N PHE A 76 11.36 3.69 -5.81
CA PHE A 76 12.55 3.07 -6.42
C PHE A 76 13.44 4.18 -6.98
N GLY A 77 14.27 4.78 -6.13
CA GLY A 77 15.06 5.96 -6.49
C GLY A 77 14.37 7.26 -6.11
N GLU A 78 13.87 8.03 -7.08
CA GLU A 78 13.18 9.30 -6.80
C GLU A 78 11.66 9.13 -6.67
N LEU A 79 11.04 10.01 -5.87
CA LEU A 79 9.58 10.04 -5.70
C LEU A 79 8.94 10.74 -6.89
N GLU A 80 8.24 9.98 -7.74
CA GLU A 80 7.57 10.53 -8.92
C GLU A 80 6.05 10.35 -8.92
N GLY A 81 5.35 11.28 -9.58
CA GLY A 81 3.95 11.14 -9.96
C GLY A 81 3.01 10.85 -8.78
N GLY A 82 2.20 9.79 -8.89
CA GLY A 82 1.22 9.41 -7.88
C GLY A 82 1.83 9.09 -6.51
N THR A 83 3.08 8.61 -6.47
CA THR A 83 3.80 8.32 -5.22
C THR A 83 4.08 9.62 -4.46
N HIS A 84 4.58 10.66 -5.14
CA HIS A 84 4.78 11.98 -4.54
C HIS A 84 3.47 12.60 -4.04
N GLN A 85 2.38 12.39 -4.79
CA GLN A 85 1.05 12.86 -4.40
C GLN A 85 0.56 12.21 -3.10
N THR A 86 0.75 10.90 -2.92
CA THR A 86 0.41 10.21 -1.67
C THR A 86 1.16 10.82 -0.48
N VAL A 87 2.46 11.06 -0.62
CA VAL A 87 3.30 11.69 0.42
C VAL A 87 2.79 13.09 0.76
N SER A 88 2.43 13.88 -0.26
CA SER A 88 1.88 15.22 -0.09
C SER A 88 0.57 15.19 0.71
N TYR A 89 -0.31 14.23 0.44
CA TYR A 89 -1.55 14.08 1.21
C TYR A 89 -1.30 13.66 2.66
N CYS A 90 -0.35 12.75 2.91
CA CYS A 90 0.02 12.39 4.28
C CYS A 90 0.51 13.61 5.06
N GLN A 91 1.38 14.43 4.46
CA GLN A 91 1.88 15.66 5.07
C GLN A 91 0.76 16.67 5.34
N GLN A 92 -0.07 16.94 4.33
CA GLN A 92 -1.19 17.89 4.43
C GLN A 92 -2.17 17.52 5.55
N HIS A 93 -2.46 16.23 5.71
CA HIS A 93 -3.41 15.72 6.68
C HIS A 93 -2.78 15.21 7.98
N ARG A 94 -1.47 15.42 8.16
CA ARG A 94 -0.70 14.98 9.34
C ARG A 94 -0.88 13.49 9.65
N LYS A 95 -0.95 12.66 8.61
CA LYS A 95 -1.01 11.20 8.73
C LYS A 95 0.41 10.63 8.78
N PRO A 96 0.71 9.68 9.68
CA PRO A 96 1.96 8.94 9.68
C PRO A 96 2.26 8.36 8.29
N CYS A 97 3.48 8.57 7.81
CA CYS A 97 3.91 8.11 6.50
C CYS A 97 5.34 7.57 6.58
N GLU A 98 5.53 6.34 6.13
CA GLU A 98 6.84 5.69 6.07
C GLU A 98 7.28 5.59 4.60
N LEU A 99 8.47 6.10 4.32
CA LEU A 99 9.05 6.10 2.97
C LEU A 99 10.09 4.98 2.86
N LEU A 100 9.86 4.03 1.97
CA LEU A 100 10.71 2.84 1.81
C LEU A 100 11.36 2.84 0.43
N ASN A 101 12.68 3.06 0.40
CA ASN A 101 13.45 3.01 -0.83
C ASN A 101 13.73 1.55 -1.23
N ALA A 102 12.84 0.99 -2.04
CA ALA A 102 12.93 -0.37 -2.57
C ALA A 102 14.08 -0.56 -3.58
N ALA A 103 14.79 0.52 -3.97
CA ALA A 103 16.05 0.40 -4.71
C ALA A 103 17.26 0.10 -3.81
N GLN A 104 17.14 0.31 -2.50
CA GLN A 104 18.24 0.16 -1.53
C GLN A 104 17.96 -0.90 -0.47
N LEU A 105 16.68 -1.15 -0.17
CA LEU A 105 16.24 -2.09 0.85
C LEU A 105 15.76 -3.39 0.22
N THR A 106 16.00 -4.52 0.89
CA THR A 106 15.33 -5.78 0.56
C THR A 106 13.88 -5.78 1.08
N PRO A 107 13.01 -6.66 0.55
CA PRO A 107 11.65 -6.80 1.08
C PRO A 107 11.58 -7.09 2.58
N GLU A 108 12.52 -7.89 3.10
CA GLU A 108 12.59 -8.26 4.53
C GLU A 108 13.00 -7.06 5.39
N GLN A 109 13.95 -6.25 4.91
CA GLN A 109 14.33 -5.01 5.58
C GLN A 109 13.14 -4.03 5.62
N CYS A 110 12.44 -3.87 4.50
CA CYS A 110 11.20 -3.08 4.47
C CYS A 110 10.15 -3.59 5.45
N ALA A 111 9.98 -4.91 5.57
CA ALA A 111 9.04 -5.50 6.53
C ALA A 111 9.41 -5.18 7.98
N LEU A 112 10.70 -5.16 8.33
CA LEU A 112 11.19 -4.77 9.65
C LEU A 112 10.91 -3.29 9.94
N GLU A 113 11.23 -2.40 8.99
CA GLU A 113 10.93 -0.98 9.11
C GLU A 113 9.43 -0.72 9.26
N LEU A 114 8.60 -1.43 8.48
CA LEU A 114 7.14 -1.36 8.60
C LEU A 114 6.63 -1.86 9.95
N ALA A 115 7.18 -2.95 10.48
CA ALA A 115 6.81 -3.43 11.80
C ALA A 115 7.14 -2.40 12.89
N ALA A 116 8.31 -1.75 12.80
CA ALA A 116 8.70 -0.68 13.71
C ALA A 116 7.81 0.56 13.57
N PHE A 117 7.48 0.96 12.34
CA PHE A 117 6.55 2.04 12.04
C PHE A 117 5.15 1.78 12.62
N ILE A 118 4.63 0.57 12.43
CA ILE A 118 3.32 0.15 12.95
C ILE A 118 3.31 0.20 14.48
N ALA A 119 4.34 -0.34 15.13
CA ALA A 119 4.43 -0.34 16.59
C ALA A 119 4.54 1.10 17.15
N ARG A 120 5.32 1.96 16.50
CA ARG A 120 5.56 3.35 16.91
C ARG A 120 4.30 4.21 16.84
N HIS A 121 3.46 3.98 15.83
CA HIS A 121 2.27 4.79 15.57
C HIS A 121 0.94 4.09 15.90
N GLY A 122 0.98 2.84 16.39
CA GLY A 122 -0.23 2.08 16.72
C GLY A 122 -1.13 1.80 15.52
N ILE A 123 -0.53 1.53 14.35
CA ILE A 123 -1.28 1.41 13.08
C ILE A 123 -2.07 0.11 13.06
N ALA A 124 -3.39 0.19 12.89
CA ALA A 124 -4.26 -0.97 12.71
C ALA A 124 -4.65 -1.16 11.23
N ALA A 125 -4.90 -0.07 10.51
CA ALA A 125 -5.09 -0.07 9.07
C ALA A 125 -3.89 0.60 8.37
N LEU A 126 -3.12 -0.18 7.62
CA LEU A 126 -1.97 0.32 6.86
C LEU A 126 -2.34 0.50 5.39
N ASN A 127 -2.30 1.74 4.90
CA ASN A 127 -2.34 2.00 3.46
C ASN A 127 -0.98 1.69 2.84
N VAL A 128 -0.97 1.02 1.69
CA VAL A 128 0.24 0.69 0.95
C VAL A 128 0.11 1.28 -0.45
N ALA A 129 1.08 2.11 -0.82
CA ALA A 129 1.08 2.84 -2.08
C ALA A 129 2.48 2.83 -2.72
N GLY A 130 2.52 3.01 -4.05
CA GLY A 130 3.77 3.17 -4.78
C GLY A 130 3.55 3.17 -6.29
N PRO A 131 4.62 3.01 -7.08
CA PRO A 131 4.52 3.10 -8.54
C PRO A 131 3.73 1.93 -9.14
N ARG A 132 3.09 2.25 -10.27
CA ARG A 132 2.43 1.30 -11.17
C ARG A 132 3.43 0.45 -11.95
N ALA A 133 3.01 -0.73 -12.40
CA ALA A 133 3.89 -1.70 -13.05
C ALA A 133 4.52 -1.18 -14.35
N SER A 134 3.80 -0.37 -15.14
CA SER A 134 4.36 0.25 -16.35
C SER A 134 5.54 1.20 -16.08
N LYS A 135 5.65 1.75 -14.86
CA LYS A 135 6.79 2.57 -14.44
C LYS A 135 7.91 1.74 -13.83
N VAL A 136 7.54 0.79 -12.96
CA VAL A 136 8.48 -0.06 -12.25
C VAL A 136 7.98 -1.51 -12.30
N PRO A 137 8.44 -2.32 -13.27
CA PRO A 137 7.93 -3.68 -13.47
C PRO A 137 8.07 -4.58 -12.23
N GLN A 138 9.15 -4.42 -11.47
CA GLN A 138 9.42 -5.19 -10.25
C GLN A 138 8.60 -4.75 -9.02
N ALA A 139 7.86 -3.64 -9.10
CA ALA A 139 7.18 -3.07 -7.94
C ALA A 139 6.12 -4.00 -7.33
N HIS A 140 5.44 -4.77 -8.17
CA HIS A 140 4.46 -5.77 -7.73
C HIS A 140 5.11 -6.85 -6.86
N GLY A 141 6.11 -7.54 -7.40
CA GLY A 141 6.80 -8.63 -6.69
C GLY A 141 7.50 -8.16 -5.41
N PHE A 142 8.08 -6.95 -5.44
CA PHE A 142 8.70 -6.36 -4.26
C PHE A 142 7.69 -6.08 -3.14
N ALA A 143 6.60 -5.38 -3.48
CA ALA A 143 5.55 -5.06 -2.51
C ALA A 143 4.89 -6.33 -1.96
N TYR A 144 4.68 -7.34 -2.82
CA TYR A 144 4.18 -8.64 -2.41
C TYR A 144 5.07 -9.27 -1.33
N ALA A 145 6.37 -9.39 -1.60
CA ALA A 145 7.31 -10.01 -0.68
C ALA A 145 7.40 -9.26 0.66
N ALA A 146 7.46 -7.93 0.62
CA ALA A 146 7.58 -7.10 1.82
C ALA A 146 6.33 -7.18 2.70
N ILE A 147 5.14 -7.06 2.10
CA ILE A 147 3.87 -7.12 2.84
C ILE A 147 3.60 -8.53 3.36
N LYS A 148 3.95 -9.58 2.60
CA LYS A 148 3.83 -10.96 3.07
C LYS A 148 4.73 -11.22 4.28
N ALA A 149 5.99 -10.79 4.24
CA ALA A 149 6.91 -10.90 5.36
C ALA A 149 6.39 -10.13 6.60
N LEU A 150 5.86 -8.92 6.40
CA LEU A 150 5.24 -8.13 7.47
C LEU A 150 4.06 -8.86 8.13
N ILE A 151 3.15 -9.42 7.34
CA ILE A 151 1.97 -10.14 7.84
C ILE A 151 2.39 -11.40 8.61
N LEU A 152 3.35 -12.17 8.10
CA LEU A 152 3.85 -13.35 8.81
C LEU A 152 4.44 -12.97 10.18
N ALA A 153 5.25 -11.91 10.21
CA ALA A 153 5.84 -11.40 11.44
C ALA A 153 4.80 -10.79 12.41
N SER A 154 3.62 -10.39 11.94
CA SER A 154 2.53 -9.91 12.81
C SER A 154 1.88 -11.06 13.58
N ARG A 155 1.77 -12.24 12.95
CA ARG A 155 1.15 -13.44 13.51
C ARG A 155 1.99 -14.11 14.58
N GLU A 156 3.31 -14.14 14.41
CA GLU A 156 4.24 -14.71 15.40
C GLU A 156 4.27 -13.92 16.72
N ARG A 157 3.74 -12.69 16.72
CA ARG A 157 3.72 -11.76 17.86
C ARG A 157 2.31 -11.50 18.40
N SER A 158 1.35 -12.37 18.08
CA SER A 158 -0.04 -12.35 18.55
C SER A 158 -0.28 -13.54 19.48
#